data_AF-E9IG09-F1
#
_entry.id   AF-E9IG09-F1
#
_cell.length_a   1.000
_cell.length_b   1.000
_cell.length_c   1.000
_cell.angle_alpha   90.00
_cell.angle_beta   90.00
_cell.angle_gamma   90.00
#
_symmetry.space_group_name_H-M   'P 1'
#
loop_
_entity.id
_entity.type
_entity.pdbx_description
1 polymer ?
#
loop_
_entity_poly.entity_id
_entity_poly.type
_entity_poly.pdbx_seq_one_letter_code
_entity_poly.pdbx_strand_id
1 'polypeptide(L)'
;MGTIDLPTMIDYIVKTTGRETMFYIGHSQGTTTFFVMATERPEYQQHIEEMYALAPIAYCGRMKNLLFQFMSQFCYLEEFFRKLIGVYEVNLDNKIIKRFGQVLCGEKAATQPICSNMMFLMYGFNPDQLDP
;
A
#
# COMPACT_ATOMS: atom_id res chain seq x y z
N MET A 1 -2.66 -11.26 -2.00
CA MET A 1 -3.71 -10.42 -1.39
C MET A 1 -5.10 -10.71 -1.94
N GLY A 2 -5.52 -10.17 -3.09
CA GLY A 2 -6.92 -10.29 -3.53
C GLY A 2 -7.40 -11.72 -3.84
N THR A 3 -6.53 -12.59 -4.31
CA THR A 3 -6.88 -13.98 -4.69
C THR A 3 -6.71 -15.02 -3.58
N ILE A 4 -5.97 -14.67 -2.52
CA ILE A 4 -5.56 -15.61 -1.46
C ILE A 4 -5.92 -15.03 -0.10
N ASP A 5 -5.23 -13.97 0.32
CA ASP A 5 -5.32 -13.41 1.66
C ASP A 5 -6.75 -12.96 1.99
N LEU A 6 -7.37 -12.15 1.12
CA LEU A 6 -8.71 -11.61 1.37
C LEU A 6 -9.79 -12.72 1.41
N PRO A 7 -9.85 -13.65 0.44
CA PRO A 7 -10.67 -14.86 0.53
C PRO A 7 -10.48 -15.64 1.83
N THR A 8 -9.23 -15.92 2.21
CA THR A 8 -8.91 -16.68 3.43
C THR A 8 -9.40 -15.96 4.69
N MET A 9 -9.29 -14.63 4.74
CA MET A 9 -9.81 -13.84 5.86
C MET A 9 -11.35 -13.86 5.91
N ILE A 10 -12.03 -13.78 4.76
CA ILE A 10 -13.49 -13.86 4.69
C ILE A 10 -13.96 -15.22 5.21
N ASP A 11 -13.38 -16.32 4.71
CA ASP A 11 -13.70 -17.68 5.17
C ASP A 11 -13.54 -17.83 6.68
N TYR A 12 -12.44 -17.28 7.21
CA TYR A 12 -12.17 -17.30 8.64
C TYR A 12 -13.23 -16.53 9.43
N ILE A 13 -13.64 -15.35 8.97
CA ILE A 13 -14.68 -14.53 9.62
C ILE A 13 -16.03 -15.26 9.60
N VAL A 14 -16.43 -15.79 8.45
CA VAL A 14 -17.69 -16.54 8.29
C VAL A 14 -17.70 -17.75 9.23
N LYS A 15 -16.62 -18.54 9.21
CA LYS A 15 -16.48 -19.73 10.08
C LYS A 15 -16.49 -19.38 11.57
N THR A 16 -15.85 -18.27 11.95
CA THR A 16 -15.70 -17.88 13.36
C THR A 16 -16.97 -17.24 13.91
N THR A 17 -17.64 -16.41 13.12
CA THR A 17 -18.77 -15.59 13.58
C THR A 17 -20.13 -16.17 13.23
N GLY A 18 -20.20 -17.06 12.23
CA GLY A 18 -21.44 -17.56 11.66
C GLY A 18 -22.21 -16.53 10.81
N ARG A 19 -21.65 -15.33 10.59
CA ARG A 19 -22.27 -14.31 9.75
C ARG A 19 -21.88 -14.53 8.30
N GLU A 20 -22.88 -14.69 7.44
CA GLU A 20 -22.66 -14.96 6.01
C GLU A 20 -22.29 -13.70 5.22
N THR A 21 -22.76 -12.52 5.64
CA THR A 21 -22.45 -11.24 4.98
C THR A 21 -21.73 -10.25 5.90
N MET A 22 -20.92 -9.38 5.32
CA MET A 22 -20.20 -8.31 6.01
C MET A 22 -20.01 -7.07 5.13
N PHE A 23 -19.71 -5.94 5.76
CA PHE A 23 -19.25 -4.74 5.05
C PHE A 23 -17.73 -4.77 4.89
N TYR A 24 -17.25 -4.46 3.70
CA TYR A 24 -15.81 -4.28 3.46
C TYR A 24 -15.50 -2.79 3.34
N ILE A 25 -14.50 -2.32 4.10
CA ILE A 25 -14.01 -0.94 4.03
C ILE A 25 -12.54 -1.04 3.62
N GLY A 26 -12.23 -0.59 2.41
CA GLY A 26 -10.87 -0.59 1.89
C GLY A 26 -10.35 0.83 1.75
N HIS A 27 -9.09 1.05 2.12
CA HIS A 27 -8.37 2.29 1.86
C HIS A 27 -7.16 2.03 0.96
N SER A 28 -6.93 2.88 -0.05
CA SER A 28 -5.74 2.79 -0.91
C SER A 28 -5.59 1.38 -1.50
N GLN A 29 -4.47 0.68 -1.27
CA GLN A 29 -4.23 -0.70 -1.72
C GLN A 29 -5.29 -1.71 -1.24
N GLY A 30 -5.98 -1.46 -0.13
CA GLY A 30 -7.10 -2.29 0.31
C GLY A 30 -8.23 -2.32 -0.71
N THR A 31 -8.49 -1.19 -1.39
CA THR A 31 -9.48 -1.12 -2.47
C THR A 31 -9.06 -1.96 -3.67
N THR A 32 -7.77 -1.90 -4.07
CA THR A 32 -7.21 -2.74 -5.13
C THR A 32 -7.35 -4.22 -4.79
N THR A 33 -7.07 -4.57 -3.54
CA THR A 33 -7.17 -5.94 -3.04
C THR A 33 -8.60 -6.47 -3.19
N PHE A 34 -9.59 -5.65 -2.85
CA PHE A 34 -11.00 -5.97 -3.07
C PHE A 34 -11.35 -6.10 -4.55
N PHE A 35 -10.96 -5.14 -5.40
CA PHE A 35 -11.27 -5.20 -6.83
C PHE A 35 -10.71 -6.47 -7.49
N VAL A 36 -9.47 -6.85 -7.16
CA VAL A 36 -8.87 -8.11 -7.63
C VAL A 36 -9.65 -9.32 -7.14
N MET A 37 -10.06 -9.35 -5.86
CA MET A 37 -10.89 -10.43 -5.34
C MET A 37 -12.23 -10.52 -6.07
N ALA A 38 -12.93 -9.41 -6.23
CA ALA A 38 -14.24 -9.37 -6.87
C ALA A 38 -14.20 -9.84 -8.33
N THR A 39 -13.11 -9.59 -9.07
CA THR A 39 -12.97 -10.02 -10.46
C THR A 39 -12.45 -11.44 -10.61
N GLU A 40 -11.45 -11.84 -9.82
CA GLU A 40 -10.77 -13.14 -9.95
C GLU A 40 -11.42 -14.25 -9.12
N ARG A 41 -12.21 -13.89 -8.10
CA ARG A 41 -12.88 -14.77 -7.14
C ARG A 41 -14.32 -14.30 -6.88
N PRO A 42 -15.16 -14.16 -7.92
CA PRO A 42 -16.48 -13.56 -7.80
C PRO A 42 -17.41 -14.31 -6.83
N GLU A 43 -17.15 -15.58 -6.54
CA GLU A 43 -17.87 -16.38 -5.54
C GLU A 43 -17.84 -15.75 -4.14
N TYR A 44 -16.83 -14.95 -3.80
CA TYR A 44 -16.73 -14.28 -2.50
C TYR A 44 -17.59 -13.02 -2.40
N GLN A 45 -18.13 -12.50 -3.52
CA GLN A 45 -19.02 -11.33 -3.48
C GLN A 45 -20.30 -11.62 -2.70
N GLN A 46 -20.74 -12.88 -2.60
CA GLN A 46 -21.90 -13.26 -1.80
C GLN A 46 -21.73 -12.95 -0.31
N HIS A 47 -20.49 -12.82 0.17
CA HIS A 47 -20.18 -12.50 1.55
C HIS A 47 -20.09 -10.99 1.82
N ILE A 48 -20.22 -10.14 0.79
CA ILE A 48 -20.01 -8.70 0.90
C ILE A 48 -21.33 -7.99 0.61
N GLU A 49 -21.90 -7.38 1.64
CA GLU A 49 -23.14 -6.60 1.51
C GLU A 49 -22.86 -5.30 0.74
N GLU A 50 -21.86 -4.54 1.18
CA GLU A 50 -21.41 -3.32 0.54
C GLU A 50 -19.90 -3.14 0.71
N MET A 51 -19.29 -2.47 -0.27
CA MET A 51 -17.88 -2.06 -0.24
C MET A 51 -17.78 -0.53 -0.22
N TYR A 52 -17.18 -0.01 0.86
CA TYR A 52 -16.77 1.39 1.00
C TYR A 52 -15.31 1.60 0.58
N ALA A 53 -15.10 2.17 -0.61
CA ALA A 53 -13.77 2.38 -1.18
C ALA A 53 -13.24 3.79 -0.88
N LEU A 54 -12.31 3.90 0.07
CA LEU A 54 -11.67 5.16 0.47
C LEU A 54 -10.34 5.34 -0.30
N ALA A 55 -10.17 6.47 -0.98
CA ALA A 55 -9.02 6.73 -1.86
C ALA A 55 -8.74 5.55 -2.82
N PRO A 56 -9.69 5.19 -3.71
CA PRO A 56 -9.62 3.96 -4.50
C PRO A 56 -8.48 3.96 -5.52
N ILE A 57 -7.80 2.82 -5.63
CA ILE A 57 -6.67 2.61 -6.55
C ILE A 57 -6.98 1.41 -7.45
N ALA A 58 -7.56 1.66 -8.62
CA ALA A 58 -7.72 0.66 -9.69
C ALA A 58 -6.69 0.84 -10.82
N TYR A 59 -6.19 2.05 -11.01
CA TYR A 59 -5.23 2.40 -12.05
C TYR A 59 -4.32 3.55 -11.62
N CYS A 60 -3.01 3.41 -11.85
CA CYS A 60 -1.99 4.36 -11.38
C CYS A 60 -1.38 5.25 -12.47
N GLY A 61 -1.70 5.05 -13.76
CA GLY A 61 -0.96 5.69 -14.86
C GLY A 61 -1.14 7.22 -15.00
N ARG A 62 -2.00 7.85 -14.19
CA ARG A 62 -2.18 9.31 -14.13
C ARG A 62 -1.99 9.89 -12.72
N MET A 63 -1.31 9.16 -11.83
CA MET A 63 -1.02 9.66 -10.49
C MET A 63 -0.13 10.90 -10.55
N LYS A 64 -0.55 11.97 -9.84
CA LYS A 64 0.17 13.25 -9.80
C LYS A 64 1.26 13.32 -8.73
N ASN A 65 1.31 12.34 -7.82
CA ASN A 65 2.30 12.33 -6.75
C ASN A 65 3.72 12.20 -7.33
N LEU A 66 4.58 13.17 -7.03
CA LEU A 66 5.94 13.28 -7.59
C LEU A 66 6.82 12.08 -7.24
N LEU A 67 6.69 11.53 -6.04
CA LEU A 67 7.44 10.34 -5.62
C LEU A 67 7.06 9.15 -6.49
N PHE A 68 5.77 8.90 -6.70
CA PHE A 68 5.31 7.81 -7.56
C PHE A 68 5.61 8.03 -9.04
N GLN A 69 5.56 9.28 -9.52
CA GLN A 69 6.00 9.62 -10.89
C GLN A 69 7.50 9.36 -11.08
N PHE A 70 8.32 9.67 -10.08
CA PHE A 70 9.75 9.36 -10.10
C PHE A 70 9.97 7.85 -10.06
N MET A 71 9.33 7.14 -9.13
CA MET A 71 9.46 5.68 -9.01
C MET A 71 9.03 4.93 -10.27
N SER A 72 8.01 5.41 -11.00
CA SER A 72 7.56 4.78 -12.24
C SER A 72 8.64 4.74 -13.33
N GLN A 73 9.60 5.67 -13.32
CA GLN A 73 10.73 5.67 -14.25
C GLN A 73 11.67 4.47 -14.03
N PHE A 74 11.71 3.96 -12.80
CA PHE A 74 12.59 2.86 -12.43
C PHE A 74 11.85 1.51 -12.45
N CYS A 75 10.52 1.46 -12.61
CA CYS A 75 9.75 0.20 -12.57
C CYS A 75 10.24 -0.86 -13.57
N TYR A 76 10.92 -0.46 -14.64
CA TYR A 76 11.54 -1.37 -15.63
C TYR A 76 12.93 -1.90 -15.22
N LEU A 77 13.50 -1.43 -14.11
CA LEU A 77 14.79 -1.88 -13.57
C LEU A 77 14.59 -2.98 -12.53
N GLU A 78 14.00 -4.10 -12.94
CA GLU A 78 13.71 -5.24 -12.05
C GLU A 78 14.96 -5.70 -11.28
N GLU A 79 16.11 -5.82 -11.94
CA GLU A 79 17.36 -6.24 -11.30
C GLU A 79 17.83 -5.29 -10.19
N PHE A 80 17.66 -3.99 -10.39
CA PHE A 80 18.05 -2.98 -9.41
C PHE A 80 17.16 -3.05 -8.18
N PHE A 81 15.84 -3.12 -8.38
CA PHE A 81 14.89 -3.21 -7.28
C PHE A 81 14.97 -4.52 -6.50
N ARG A 82 15.19 -5.64 -7.19
CA ARG A 82 15.44 -6.95 -6.56
C ARG A 82 16.64 -6.90 -5.61
N LYS A 83 17.71 -6.18 -5.97
CA LYS A 83 18.91 -6.01 -5.12
C LYS A 83 18.72 -4.99 -4.00
N LEU A 84 17.92 -3.94 -4.22
CA LEU A 84 17.75 -2.84 -3.27
C LEU A 84 16.74 -3.17 -2.17
N ILE A 85 15.54 -3.60 -2.58
CA ILE A 85 14.37 -3.77 -1.70
C ILE A 85 14.23 -5.24 -1.28
N GLY A 86 14.78 -6.18 -2.04
CA GLY A 86 14.59 -7.61 -1.86
C GLY A 86 13.49 -8.17 -2.77
N VAL A 87 13.56 -9.47 -3.07
CA VAL A 87 12.63 -10.13 -4.00
C VAL A 87 11.41 -10.72 -3.29
N TYR A 88 11.60 -11.19 -2.05
CA TYR A 88 10.60 -11.92 -1.29
C TYR A 88 10.00 -11.11 -0.15
N GLU A 89 10.83 -10.30 0.50
CA GLU A 89 10.42 -9.35 1.54
C GLU A 89 11.04 -8.00 1.24
N VAL A 90 10.29 -6.93 1.53
CA VAL A 90 10.82 -5.56 1.54
C VAL A 90 11.76 -5.46 2.75
N ASN A 91 13.04 -5.72 2.52
CA ASN A 91 14.05 -5.77 3.56
C ASN A 91 14.52 -4.35 3.93
N LEU A 92 13.71 -3.67 4.74
CA LEU A 92 14.05 -2.35 5.29
C LEU A 92 15.27 -2.40 6.25
N ASP A 93 15.67 -3.59 6.70
CA ASP A 93 16.78 -3.80 7.62
C ASP A 93 18.15 -3.95 6.91
N ASN A 94 18.16 -3.85 5.58
CA ASN A 94 19.36 -3.87 4.76
C ASN A 94 20.34 -2.76 5.18
N LYS A 95 21.62 -3.10 5.38
CA LYS A 95 22.69 -2.15 5.74
C LYS A 95 22.77 -0.96 4.80
N ILE A 96 22.46 -1.16 3.51
CA ILE A 96 22.44 -0.10 2.50
C ILE A 96 21.27 0.86 2.79
N ILE A 97 20.06 0.33 2.97
CA ILE A 97 18.87 1.12 3.30
C ILE A 97 19.05 1.88 4.62
N LYS A 98 19.58 1.24 5.65
CA LYS A 98 19.91 1.89 6.93
C LYS A 98 20.91 3.01 6.77
N ARG A 99 21.98 2.80 6.00
CA ARG A 99 23.01 3.82 5.76
C ARG A 99 22.47 5.00 4.96
N PHE A 100 21.67 4.74 3.94
CA PHE A 100 20.96 5.79 3.20
C PHE A 100 19.98 6.54 4.09
N GLY A 101 19.20 5.84 4.91
CA GLY A 101 18.30 6.45 5.88
C GLY A 101 19.04 7.35 6.89
N GLN A 102 20.19 6.92 7.41
CA GLN A 102 20.99 7.74 8.32
C GLN A 102 21.59 8.99 7.64
N VAL A 103 22.03 8.88 6.39
CA VAL A 103 22.58 10.01 5.63
C VAL A 103 21.48 11.00 5.23
N LEU A 104 20.32 10.50 4.81
CA LEU A 104 19.21 11.33 4.31
C LEU A 104 18.32 11.87 5.44
N CYS A 105 18.15 11.13 6.53
CA CYS A 105 17.22 11.46 7.61
C CYS A 105 17.90 11.79 8.94
N GLY A 106 19.24 11.91 8.97
CA GLY A 106 19.97 12.36 10.16
C GLY A 106 19.54 13.76 10.60
N GLU A 107 19.61 14.06 11.90
CA GLU A 107 19.05 15.29 12.51
C GLU A 107 19.53 16.61 11.88
N LYS A 108 20.72 16.62 11.26
CA LYS A 108 21.30 17.81 10.58
C LYS A 108 21.42 17.64 9.07
N ALA A 109 20.85 16.57 8.51
CA ALA A 109 20.86 16.37 7.07
C ALA A 109 19.99 17.43 6.39
N ALA A 110 20.43 17.96 5.25
CA ALA A 110 19.63 18.90 4.46
C ALA A 110 18.30 18.31 4.00
N THR A 111 18.22 16.98 3.91
CA THR A 111 17.04 16.20 3.52
C THR A 111 16.16 15.78 4.70
N GLN A 112 16.48 16.15 5.95
CA GLN A 112 15.67 15.83 7.12
C GLN A 112 14.17 16.24 6.97
N PRO A 113 13.83 17.41 6.37
CA PRO A 113 12.44 17.78 6.13
C PRO A 113 11.66 16.80 5.25
N ILE A 114 12.34 16.08 4.34
CA ILE A 114 11.71 15.04 3.51
C ILE A 114 11.31 13.86 4.40
N CYS A 115 12.16 13.47 5.34
CA CYS A 115 11.92 12.34 6.21
C CYS A 115 10.86 12.63 7.28
N SER A 116 10.83 13.84 7.83
CA SER A 116 9.77 14.26 8.76
C SER A 116 8.40 14.40 8.07
N ASN A 117 8.38 14.60 6.75
CA ASN A 117 7.16 14.67 5.93
C ASN A 117 6.92 13.41 5.08
N MET A 118 7.53 12.27 5.44
CA MET A 118 7.42 11.03 4.65
C MET A 118 5.96 10.60 4.42
N MET A 119 5.10 10.74 5.43
CA MET A 119 3.66 10.47 5.31
C MET A 119 3.01 11.36 4.23
N PHE A 120 3.29 12.66 4.25
CA PHE A 120 2.76 13.60 3.26
C PHE A 120 3.34 13.37 1.85
N LEU A 121 4.60 12.92 1.75
CA LEU A 121 5.20 12.55 0.48
C LEU A 121 4.54 11.31 -0.15
N MET A 122 4.18 10.31 0.65
CA MET A 122 3.50 9.12 0.14
C MET A 122 2.02 9.38 -0.14
N TYR A 123 1.32 10.08 0.74
CA TYR A 123 -0.14 10.14 0.73
C TYR A 123 -0.73 11.50 0.30
N GLY A 124 0.12 12.51 0.09
CA GLY A 124 -0.28 13.86 -0.29
C GLY A 124 -0.22 14.85 0.88
N PHE A 125 0.08 16.12 0.58
CA PHE A 125 0.24 17.17 1.59
C PHE A 125 -1.11 17.78 1.96
N ASN A 126 -1.52 17.59 3.22
CA ASN A 126 -2.67 18.27 3.82
C ASN A 126 -2.47 18.38 5.35
N PRO A 127 -1.57 19.27 5.82
CA PRO A 127 -1.19 19.36 7.22
C PRO A 127 -2.35 19.81 8.12
N ASP A 128 -3.31 20.56 7.58
CA ASP A 128 -4.49 21.03 8.32
C ASP A 128 -5.45 19.90 8.72
N GLN A 129 -5.22 18.67 8.25
CA GLN A 129 -6.00 17.48 8.56
C GLN A 129 -5.24 16.46 9.42
N LEU A 130 -4.04 16.81 9.90
CA LEU A 130 -3.26 15.98 10.79
C LEU A 130 -3.06 16.72 12.11
N ASP A 131 -3.53 16.13 13.22
CA ASP A 131 -3.25 16.68 14.54
C ASP A 131 -1.72 16.67 14.80
N PRO A 132 -1.18 17.74 15.41
CA PRO A 132 0.26 17.90 15.65
C PRO A 132 0.84 16.91 16.67
#